data_AF-A0AAD2WF24-F1
#
_entry.id   AF-A0AAD2WF24-F1
#
_cell.length_a   1.000
_cell.length_b   1.000
_cell.length_c   1.000
_cell.angle_alpha   90.00
_cell.angle_beta   90.00
_cell.angle_gamma   90.00
#
_symmetry.space_group_name_H-M   'P 1'
#
loop_
_entity.id
_entity.type
_entity.pdbx_description
1 polymer ?
#
loop_
_entity_poly.entity_id
_entity_poly.type
_entity_poly.pdbx_seq_one_letter_code
_entity_poly.pdbx_strand_id
1 'polypeptide(L)'
;MPKPSSTAITTDATADTLSNATLLDQIMAETKLVPAQEGYQIARQGVSAFITEILKSNDPDQLINKHRADQMIAEIDRMLGNQMDAILHQPEFQQLESSWRSLKLLVDRTDFRENIKLEVLHVTKEDLLDDFENAADITCSGIYKHVYTAGYGQFGGEPVAAMVGNYNFGPSSPDIKLLRKV
;
A
#
# COMPACT_ATOMS: atom_id res chain seq x y z
N MET A 1 -66.61 33.90 -22.10
CA MET A 1 -65.27 34.50 -22.15
C MET A 1 -64.91 34.98 -20.74
N PRO A 2 -63.67 34.85 -20.24
CA PRO A 2 -62.55 33.95 -20.56
C PRO A 2 -61.97 33.19 -19.31
N LYS A 3 -61.07 32.21 -19.56
CA LYS A 3 -60.29 31.39 -18.60
C LYS A 3 -59.12 32.18 -17.95
N PRO A 4 -58.33 31.63 -16.99
CA PRO A 4 -57.23 30.66 -17.24
C PRO A 4 -57.24 29.46 -16.25
N SER A 5 -57.19 28.18 -16.65
CA SER A 5 -56.07 27.34 -17.12
C SER A 5 -55.18 26.69 -16.04
N SER A 6 -55.11 25.36 -16.14
CA SER A 6 -53.99 24.46 -15.82
C SER A 6 -53.68 24.15 -14.35
N THR A 7 -53.84 22.89 -13.96
CA THR A 7 -52.70 21.95 -13.84
C THR A 7 -53.23 20.54 -13.62
N ALA A 8 -52.99 19.69 -14.61
CA ALA A 8 -53.06 18.24 -14.50
C ALA A 8 -51.79 17.74 -13.81
N ILE A 9 -51.92 16.81 -12.86
CA ILE A 9 -50.85 15.85 -12.54
C ILE A 9 -51.51 14.49 -12.27
N THR A 10 -51.61 13.73 -13.37
CA THR A 10 -51.16 12.34 -13.49
C THR A 10 -51.33 11.44 -12.27
N THR A 11 -52.43 10.69 -12.24
CA THR A 11 -52.58 9.46 -11.46
C THR A 11 -52.55 8.29 -12.45
N ASP A 12 -51.37 7.93 -12.94
CA ASP A 12 -51.14 6.65 -13.64
C ASP A 12 -49.64 6.47 -13.91
N ALA A 13 -48.94 5.74 -13.05
CA ALA A 13 -47.54 5.34 -13.30
C ALA A 13 -47.07 4.18 -12.39
N THR A 14 -47.92 3.23 -12.02
CA THR A 14 -47.50 2.08 -11.18
C THR A 14 -47.76 0.70 -11.78
N ALA A 15 -48.24 0.60 -13.02
CA ALA A 15 -48.60 -0.71 -13.60
C ALA A 15 -47.65 -1.26 -14.68
N ASP A 16 -46.74 -0.46 -15.25
CA ASP A 16 -45.97 -0.85 -16.45
C ASP A 16 -44.50 -1.21 -16.24
N THR A 17 -43.98 -1.26 -15.01
CA THR A 17 -42.55 -1.60 -14.75
C THR A 17 -42.25 -3.08 -14.60
N LEU A 18 -43.24 -3.98 -14.72
CA LEU A 18 -43.06 -5.42 -14.50
C LEU A 18 -42.64 -6.22 -15.74
N SER A 19 -42.64 -5.64 -16.95
CA SER A 19 -42.35 -6.36 -18.19
C SER A 19 -40.89 -6.24 -18.69
N ASN A 20 -40.12 -5.29 -18.15
CA ASN A 20 -38.70 -5.08 -18.50
C ASN A 20 -37.75 -5.25 -17.29
N ALA A 21 -38.17 -5.99 -16.27
CA ALA A 21 -37.28 -6.34 -15.17
C ALA A 21 -36.27 -7.39 -15.68
N THR A 22 -35.00 -7.01 -15.74
CA THR A 22 -33.91 -7.94 -16.03
C THR A 22 -33.97 -9.09 -15.03
N LEU A 23 -33.68 -10.34 -15.44
CA LEU A 23 -33.59 -11.50 -14.52
C LEU A 23 -32.74 -11.19 -13.27
N LEU A 24 -31.72 -10.35 -13.45
CA LEU A 24 -30.86 -9.82 -12.40
C LEU A 24 -31.61 -8.94 -11.38
N ASP A 25 -32.51 -8.07 -11.84
CA ASP A 25 -33.33 -7.22 -10.96
C ASP A 25 -34.42 -8.04 -10.24
N GLN A 26 -34.90 -9.12 -10.86
CA GLN A 26 -35.83 -10.07 -10.25
C GLN A 26 -35.17 -10.89 -9.12
N ILE A 27 -33.90 -11.28 -9.28
CA ILE A 27 -33.10 -11.92 -8.23
C ILE A 27 -32.75 -10.94 -7.10
N MET A 28 -32.49 -9.67 -7.44
CA MET A 28 -32.23 -8.61 -6.45
C MET A 28 -33.47 -8.28 -5.61
N ALA A 29 -34.67 -8.30 -6.20
CA ALA A 29 -35.92 -8.13 -5.45
C ALA A 29 -36.08 -9.19 -4.35
N GLU A 30 -35.63 -10.42 -4.61
CA GLU A 30 -35.73 -11.54 -3.67
C GLU A 30 -34.73 -11.49 -2.52
N THR A 31 -33.65 -10.72 -2.68
CA THR A 31 -32.66 -10.48 -1.61
C THR A 31 -33.11 -9.44 -0.57
N LYS A 32 -34.36 -8.95 -0.64
CA LYS A 32 -34.92 -7.88 0.23
C LYS A 32 -34.11 -6.57 0.22
N LEU A 33 -33.25 -6.35 -0.77
CA LEU A 33 -32.46 -5.14 -0.93
C LEU A 33 -33.24 -4.12 -1.77
N VAL A 34 -33.36 -2.89 -1.26
CA VAL A 34 -34.08 -1.82 -1.95
C VAL A 34 -33.07 -1.02 -2.81
N PRO A 35 -33.41 -0.63 -4.06
CA PRO A 35 -32.50 0.11 -4.95
C PRO A 35 -31.93 1.44 -4.39
N ALA A 36 -32.53 1.98 -3.33
CA ALA A 36 -32.14 3.23 -2.68
C ALA A 36 -31.13 3.04 -1.51
N GLN A 37 -30.76 1.81 -1.16
CA GLN A 37 -29.80 1.53 -0.08
C GLN A 37 -28.35 1.61 -0.58
N GLU A 38 -27.48 2.22 0.22
CA GLU A 38 -26.03 2.13 0.02
C GLU A 38 -25.61 0.65 0.02
N GLY A 39 -25.04 0.18 -1.09
CA GLY A 39 -24.67 -1.22 -1.27
C GLY A 39 -25.48 -1.99 -2.31
N TYR A 40 -26.62 -1.48 -2.80
CA TYR A 40 -27.38 -2.14 -3.87
C TYR A 40 -26.53 -2.34 -5.14
N GLN A 41 -25.76 -1.31 -5.53
CA GLN A 41 -24.86 -1.39 -6.69
C GLN A 41 -23.72 -2.38 -6.48
N ILE A 42 -23.17 -2.46 -5.27
CA ILE A 42 -22.08 -3.39 -4.91
C ILE A 42 -22.59 -4.83 -4.92
N ALA A 43 -23.77 -5.07 -4.34
CA ALA A 43 -24.43 -6.38 -4.35
C ALA A 43 -24.78 -6.83 -5.78
N ARG A 44 -25.34 -5.92 -6.60
CA ARG A 44 -25.64 -6.17 -8.00
C ARG A 44 -24.37 -6.55 -8.79
N GLN A 45 -23.27 -5.83 -8.58
CA GLN A 45 -21.99 -6.15 -9.20
C GLN A 45 -21.45 -7.51 -8.73
N GLY A 46 -21.52 -7.80 -7.43
CA GLY A 46 -21.11 -9.10 -6.86
C GLY A 46 -21.90 -10.28 -7.44
N VAL A 47 -23.23 -10.17 -7.52
CA VAL A 47 -24.08 -11.22 -8.09
C VAL A 47 -23.86 -11.39 -9.59
N SER A 48 -23.66 -10.30 -10.34
CA SER A 48 -23.33 -10.39 -11.76
C SER A 48 -21.99 -11.09 -12.03
N ALA A 49 -20.96 -10.81 -11.23
CA ALA A 49 -19.66 -11.46 -11.31
C ALA A 49 -19.76 -12.96 -10.95
N PHE A 50 -20.53 -13.29 -9.91
CA PHE A 50 -20.76 -14.66 -9.48
C PHE A 50 -21.49 -15.50 -10.55
N ILE A 51 -22.55 -14.95 -11.16
CA ILE A 51 -23.27 -15.62 -12.25
C ILE A 51 -22.36 -15.82 -13.46
N THR A 52 -21.54 -14.82 -13.81
CA THR A 52 -20.60 -14.91 -14.93
C THR A 52 -19.59 -16.04 -14.72
N GLU A 53 -19.12 -16.24 -13.50
CA GLU A 53 -18.14 -17.28 -13.18
C GLU A 53 -18.77 -18.69 -13.17
N ILE A 54 -20.00 -18.83 -12.68
CA ILE A 54 -20.76 -20.09 -12.78
C ILE A 54 -20.97 -20.50 -14.24
N LEU A 55 -21.34 -19.53 -15.09
CA LEU A 55 -21.55 -19.79 -16.52
C LEU A 55 -20.27 -20.24 -17.23
N LYS A 56 -19.08 -19.84 -16.77
CA LYS A 56 -17.81 -20.36 -17.29
C LYS A 56 -17.50 -21.78 -16.82
N SER A 57 -17.91 -22.15 -15.61
CA SER A 57 -17.67 -23.49 -15.05
C SER A 57 -18.54 -24.60 -15.64
N ASN A 58 -19.67 -24.26 -16.31
CA ASN A 58 -20.52 -25.17 -17.10
C ASN A 58 -20.94 -26.50 -16.41
N ASP A 59 -21.10 -26.50 -15.08
CA ASP A 59 -21.63 -27.62 -14.29
C ASP A 59 -23.10 -27.33 -13.90
N PRO A 60 -24.10 -27.87 -14.63
CA PRO A 60 -25.52 -27.54 -14.42
C PRO A 60 -26.13 -28.15 -13.15
N ASP A 61 -25.50 -29.17 -12.55
CA ASP A 61 -26.07 -29.95 -11.44
C ASP A 61 -25.57 -29.52 -10.05
N GLN A 62 -24.74 -28.48 -9.96
CA GLN A 62 -24.19 -28.03 -8.68
C GLN A 62 -25.11 -27.06 -7.94
N LEU A 63 -25.53 -27.48 -6.75
CA LEU A 63 -26.28 -26.66 -5.82
C LEU A 63 -25.45 -25.44 -5.38
N ILE A 64 -26.01 -24.25 -5.61
CA ILE A 64 -25.47 -22.97 -5.13
C ILE A 64 -25.65 -22.94 -3.61
N ASN A 65 -24.58 -23.30 -2.89
CA ASN A 65 -24.54 -23.34 -1.44
C ASN A 65 -23.51 -22.33 -0.93
N LYS A 66 -23.66 -21.89 0.33
CA LYS A 66 -22.65 -21.06 1.03
C LYS A 66 -21.22 -21.59 0.84
N HIS A 67 -21.08 -22.92 0.87
CA HIS A 67 -19.80 -23.59 0.67
C HIS A 67 -19.12 -23.31 -0.68
N ARG A 68 -19.89 -23.12 -1.76
CA ARG A 68 -19.36 -22.74 -3.08
C ARG A 68 -18.79 -21.32 -3.08
N ALA A 69 -19.50 -20.39 -2.44
CA ALA A 69 -19.01 -19.02 -2.27
C ALA A 69 -17.72 -19.01 -1.45
N ASP A 70 -17.66 -19.79 -0.35
CA ASP A 70 -16.46 -19.92 0.47
C ASP A 70 -15.27 -20.51 -0.32
N GLN A 71 -15.52 -21.49 -1.21
CA GLN A 71 -14.49 -22.04 -2.09
C GLN A 71 -13.96 -21.02 -3.11
N MET A 72 -14.85 -20.23 -3.72
CA MET A 72 -14.45 -19.17 -4.66
C MET A 72 -13.66 -18.06 -3.96
N ILE A 73 -14.04 -17.69 -2.74
CA ILE A 73 -13.28 -16.73 -1.92
C ILE A 73 -11.88 -17.28 -1.64
N ALA A 74 -11.79 -18.55 -1.22
CA ALA A 74 -10.49 -19.17 -0.96
C ALA A 74 -9.58 -19.24 -2.21
N GLU A 75 -10.16 -19.43 -3.40
CA GLU A 75 -9.43 -19.40 -4.66
C GLU A 75 -8.91 -17.99 -4.98
N ILE A 76 -9.75 -16.96 -4.81
CA ILE A 76 -9.37 -15.56 -4.98
C ILE A 76 -8.27 -15.18 -3.99
N ASP A 77 -8.42 -15.54 -2.71
CA ASP A 77 -7.43 -15.27 -1.66
C ASP A 77 -6.09 -15.96 -1.97
N ARG A 78 -6.14 -17.17 -2.54
CA ARG A 78 -4.94 -17.87 -2.99
C ARG A 78 -4.26 -17.14 -4.16
N MET A 79 -5.04 -16.65 -5.13
CA MET A 79 -4.49 -15.88 -6.26
C MET A 79 -3.90 -14.55 -5.80
N LEU A 80 -4.61 -13.82 -4.94
CA LEU A 80 -4.14 -12.57 -4.34
C LEU A 80 -2.92 -12.81 -3.46
N GLY A 81 -2.91 -13.88 -2.67
CA GLY A 81 -1.78 -14.30 -1.85
C GLY A 81 -0.54 -14.54 -2.70
N ASN A 82 -0.65 -15.33 -3.77
CA ASN A 82 0.47 -15.58 -4.69
C ASN A 82 0.99 -14.28 -5.33
N GLN A 83 0.09 -13.37 -5.72
CA GLN A 83 0.48 -12.10 -6.31
C GLN A 83 1.18 -11.19 -5.29
N MET A 84 0.65 -11.12 -4.08
CA MET A 84 1.21 -10.33 -2.99
C MET A 84 2.57 -10.89 -2.56
N ASP A 85 2.70 -12.22 -2.48
CA ASP A 85 3.98 -12.88 -2.22
C ASP A 85 5.01 -12.52 -3.29
N ALA A 86 4.64 -12.54 -4.57
CA ALA A 86 5.55 -12.15 -5.64
C ALA A 86 6.03 -10.69 -5.51
N ILE A 87 5.15 -9.77 -5.10
CA ILE A 87 5.49 -8.36 -4.90
C ILE A 87 6.38 -8.18 -3.66
N LEU A 88 5.98 -8.76 -2.53
CA LEU A 88 6.69 -8.61 -1.25
C LEU A 88 8.04 -9.34 -1.22
N HIS A 89 8.20 -10.40 -2.01
CA HIS A 89 9.46 -11.15 -2.10
C HIS A 89 10.41 -10.63 -3.18
N GLN A 90 10.09 -9.50 -3.82
CA GLN A 90 11.04 -8.84 -4.71
C GLN A 90 12.26 -8.35 -3.89
N PRO A 91 13.51 -8.67 -4.29
CA PRO A 91 14.70 -8.38 -3.48
C PRO A 91 14.91 -6.88 -3.22
N GLU A 92 14.61 -6.04 -4.20
CA GLU A 92 14.69 -4.57 -4.08
C GLU A 92 13.70 -4.05 -3.02
N PHE A 93 12.47 -4.58 -3.01
CA PHE A 93 11.45 -4.20 -2.04
C PHE A 93 11.86 -4.66 -0.63
N GLN A 94 12.33 -5.90 -0.49
CA GLN A 94 12.79 -6.43 0.80
C GLN A 94 13.99 -5.65 1.37
N GLN A 95 14.92 -5.21 0.52
CA GLN A 95 16.05 -4.39 0.95
C GLN A 95 15.58 -3.02 1.48
N LEU A 96 14.64 -2.39 0.78
CA LEU A 96 14.05 -1.13 1.22
C LEU A 96 13.23 -1.32 2.50
N GLU A 97 12.37 -2.34 2.54
CA GLU A 97 11.53 -2.67 3.70
C GLU A 97 12.39 -2.96 4.93
N SER A 98 13.41 -3.81 4.82
CA SER A 98 14.31 -4.12 5.94
C SER A 98 15.01 -2.88 6.51
N SER A 99 15.41 -1.94 5.64
CA SER A 99 16.03 -0.67 6.04
C SER A 99 15.06 0.26 6.79
N TRP A 100 13.82 0.38 6.33
CA TRP A 100 12.81 1.20 7.01
C TRP A 100 12.25 0.57 8.27
N ARG A 101 12.10 -0.76 8.28
CA ARG A 101 11.65 -1.50 9.47
C ARG A 101 12.70 -1.50 10.56
N SER A 102 13.98 -1.59 10.22
CA SER A 102 15.07 -1.48 11.20
C SER A 102 15.14 -0.07 11.80
N LEU A 103 14.98 0.97 10.99
CA LEU A 103 14.87 2.35 11.47
C LEU A 103 13.64 2.53 12.37
N LYS A 104 12.48 2.00 11.99
CA LYS A 104 11.27 2.03 12.82
C LYS A 104 11.49 1.32 14.16
N LEU A 105 12.15 0.16 14.15
CA LEU A 105 12.51 -0.57 15.36
C LEU A 105 13.43 0.27 16.27
N LEU A 106 14.42 0.95 15.69
CA LEU A 106 15.32 1.83 16.44
C LEU A 106 14.55 2.98 17.10
N VAL A 107 13.68 3.65 16.34
CA VAL A 107 12.84 4.75 16.83
C VAL A 107 11.91 4.25 17.94
N ASP A 108 11.26 3.10 17.77
CA ASP A 108 10.31 2.55 18.75
C ASP A 108 10.95 2.11 20.06
N ARG A 109 12.24 1.73 20.03
CA ARG A 109 12.99 1.30 21.20
C ARG A 109 13.73 2.43 21.90
N THR A 110 13.79 3.61 21.29
CA THR A 110 14.49 4.77 21.83
C THR A 110 13.52 5.65 22.62
N ASP A 111 13.86 5.96 23.87
CA ASP A 111 13.10 6.95 24.64
C ASP A 111 13.63 8.36 24.36
N PHE A 112 12.93 9.10 23.50
CA PHE A 112 13.27 10.48 23.15
C PHE A 112 13.08 11.48 24.31
N ARG A 113 12.46 11.08 25.42
CA ARG A 113 12.30 11.93 26.61
C ARG A 113 13.62 12.09 27.38
N GLU A 114 14.54 11.15 27.21
CA GLU A 114 15.86 11.13 27.84
C GLU A 114 16.92 11.91 27.03
N ASN A 115 16.50 12.96 26.31
CA ASN A 115 17.36 13.82 25.47
C ASN A 115 18.17 13.09 24.39
N ILE A 116 17.59 12.03 23.81
CA ILE A 116 18.18 11.33 22.67
C ILE A 116 17.67 11.96 21.37
N LYS A 117 18.58 12.24 20.43
CA LYS A 117 18.25 12.72 19.09
C LYS A 117 18.79 11.75 18.04
N LEU A 118 17.99 11.54 17.01
CA LEU A 118 18.35 10.72 15.86
C LEU A 118 18.33 11.60 14.61
N GLU A 119 19.44 11.63 13.90
CA GLU A 119 19.55 12.25 12.58
C GLU A 119 19.66 11.15 11.53
N VAL A 120 18.90 11.29 10.44
CA VAL A 120 18.86 10.31 9.35
C VAL A 120 19.39 10.97 8.09
N LEU A 121 20.41 10.35 7.51
CA LEU A 121 21.02 10.78 6.26
C LEU A 121 20.85 9.67 5.21
N HIS A 122 20.24 10.00 4.07
CA HIS A 122 20.09 9.07 2.97
C HIS A 122 21.30 9.14 2.04
N VAL A 123 22.14 8.10 2.07
CA VAL A 123 23.33 7.96 1.22
C VAL A 123 23.51 6.49 0.85
N THR A 124 23.80 6.19 -0.42
CA THR A 124 24.13 4.83 -0.83
C THR A 124 25.59 4.51 -0.51
N LYS A 125 25.92 3.22 -0.42
CA LYS A 125 27.30 2.79 -0.11
C LYS A 125 28.30 3.24 -1.18
N GLU A 126 27.87 3.27 -2.43
CA GLU A 126 28.66 3.70 -3.59
C GLU A 126 28.89 5.21 -3.53
N ASP A 127 27.83 6.00 -3.33
CA ASP A 127 27.94 7.46 -3.18
C ASP A 127 28.86 7.86 -2.03
N LEU A 128 28.83 7.12 -0.91
CA LEU A 128 29.70 7.39 0.24
C LEU A 128 31.17 7.13 -0.10
N LEU A 129 31.46 6.04 -0.82
CA LEU A 129 32.82 5.74 -1.25
C LEU A 129 33.32 6.80 -2.24
N ASP A 130 32.47 7.20 -3.19
CA ASP A 130 32.78 8.21 -4.18
C ASP A 130 33.03 9.58 -3.52
N ASP A 131 32.24 9.98 -2.52
CA ASP A 131 32.48 11.21 -1.75
C ASP A 131 33.89 11.21 -1.12
N PHE A 132 34.28 10.09 -0.54
CA PHE A 132 35.61 9.93 0.03
C PHE A 132 36.74 9.89 -1.00
N GLU A 133 36.50 9.43 -2.22
CA GLU A 133 37.49 9.37 -3.30
C GLU A 133 37.68 10.72 -4.01
N ASN A 134 36.60 11.48 -4.14
CA ASN A 134 36.61 12.81 -4.74
C ASN A 134 37.19 13.87 -3.80
N ALA A 135 37.07 13.69 -2.48
CA ALA A 135 37.66 14.59 -1.50
C ALA A 135 39.19 14.41 -1.42
N ALA A 136 39.91 15.54 -1.44
CA ALA A 136 41.37 15.55 -1.30
C ALA A 136 41.85 15.02 0.08
N ASP A 137 41.02 15.23 1.11
CA ASP A 137 41.22 14.71 2.46
C ASP A 137 39.85 14.43 3.10
N ILE A 138 39.81 13.58 4.13
CA ILE A 138 38.59 13.19 4.86
C ILE A 138 37.89 14.43 5.43
N THR A 139 38.64 15.44 5.85
CA THR A 139 38.08 16.69 6.40
C THR A 139 37.28 17.52 5.39
N CYS A 140 37.48 17.26 4.09
CA CYS A 140 36.78 17.94 3.00
C CYS A 140 35.60 17.13 2.44
N SER A 141 35.36 15.93 2.97
CA SER A 141 34.24 15.07 2.54
C SER A 141 32.89 15.66 2.97
N GLY A 142 31.84 15.33 2.21
CA GLY A 142 30.47 15.71 2.55
C GLY A 142 30.04 15.13 3.91
N ILE A 143 30.39 13.87 4.19
CA ILE A 143 30.05 13.23 5.46
C ILE A 143 30.74 13.92 6.65
N TYR A 144 31.99 14.36 6.52
CA TYR A 144 32.69 15.11 7.57
C TYR A 144 31.98 16.43 7.90
N LYS A 145 31.43 17.11 6.88
CA LYS A 145 30.65 18.32 7.11
C LYS A 145 29.40 18.06 7.96
N HIS A 146 28.70 16.95 7.70
CA HIS A 146 27.51 16.57 8.45
C HIS A 146 27.83 16.11 9.87
N VAL A 147 28.84 15.25 10.04
CA VAL A 147 29.16 14.66 11.34
C VAL A 147 29.96 15.62 12.23
N TYR A 148 31.02 16.22 11.69
CA TYR A 148 31.92 17.06 12.45
C TYR A 148 31.51 18.53 12.41
N THR A 149 31.46 19.14 11.22
CA THR A 149 31.31 20.61 11.11
C THR A 149 29.96 21.11 11.61
N ALA A 150 28.86 20.43 11.28
CA ALA A 150 27.51 20.83 11.69
C ALA A 150 27.22 20.56 13.18
N GLY A 151 27.79 19.50 13.74
CA GLY A 151 27.63 19.15 15.15
C GLY A 151 28.77 19.68 16.00
N TYR A 152 29.86 18.91 16.09
CA TYR A 152 30.98 19.16 17.00
C TYR A 152 31.74 20.47 16.73
N GLY A 153 31.91 20.84 15.46
CA GLY A 153 32.66 22.02 15.03
C GLY A 153 31.90 23.34 15.16
N GLN A 154 30.60 23.28 15.45
CA GLN A 154 29.75 24.46 15.60
C GLN A 154 29.64 24.87 17.07
N PHE A 155 29.81 26.16 17.36
CA PHE A 155 29.66 26.67 18.72
C PHE A 155 28.20 26.51 19.19
N GLY A 156 28.00 25.76 20.27
CA GLY A 156 26.67 25.41 20.78
C GLY A 156 25.93 24.38 19.92
N GLY A 157 26.61 23.70 18.99
CA GLY A 157 26.08 22.57 18.24
C GLY A 157 25.95 21.31 19.10
N GLU A 158 25.19 20.34 18.60
CA GLU A 158 25.01 19.05 19.25
C GLU A 158 25.95 18.03 18.60
N PRO A 159 26.90 17.45 19.35
CA PRO A 159 27.86 16.52 18.77
C PRO A 159 27.20 15.18 18.44
N VAL A 160 27.56 14.60 17.29
CA VAL A 160 27.15 13.25 16.92
C VAL A 160 27.94 12.25 17.75
N ALA A 161 27.26 11.50 18.61
CA ALA A 161 27.90 10.54 19.52
C ALA A 161 28.26 9.21 18.83
N ALA A 162 27.41 8.73 17.91
CA ALA A 162 27.61 7.50 17.18
C ALA A 162 27.00 7.60 15.80
N MET A 163 27.63 6.94 14.83
CA MET A 163 27.11 6.80 13.47
C MET A 163 26.75 5.33 13.22
N VAL A 164 25.54 5.08 12.75
CA VAL A 164 25.05 3.74 12.43
C VAL A 164 24.91 3.65 10.91
N GLY A 165 25.79 2.86 10.27
CA GLY A 165 25.71 2.59 8.84
C GLY A 165 24.85 1.37 8.54
N ASN A 166 23.73 1.54 7.85
CA ASN A 166 22.89 0.44 7.39
C ASN A 166 23.45 -0.15 6.08
N TYR A 167 24.65 -0.74 6.15
CA TYR A 167 25.35 -1.33 5.02
C TYR A 167 25.85 -2.74 5.35
N ASN A 168 25.97 -3.57 4.32
CA ASN A 168 26.65 -4.85 4.42
C ASN A 168 28.10 -4.72 3.92
N PHE A 169 29.08 -5.08 4.76
CA PHE A 169 30.50 -5.05 4.44
C PHE A 169 31.05 -6.45 4.23
N GLY A 170 31.68 -6.68 3.08
CA GLY A 170 32.40 -7.91 2.76
C GLY A 170 33.94 -7.72 2.80
N PRO A 171 34.70 -8.76 2.46
CA PRO A 171 36.17 -8.71 2.39
C PRO A 171 36.69 -8.05 1.10
N SER A 172 35.83 -7.33 0.36
CA SER A 172 36.20 -6.71 -0.91
C SER A 172 37.11 -5.49 -0.68
N SER A 173 37.96 -5.17 -1.66
CA SER A 173 38.85 -4.00 -1.57
C SER A 173 38.09 -2.67 -1.37
N PRO A 174 36.98 -2.39 -2.10
CA PRO A 174 36.19 -1.17 -1.88
C PRO A 174 35.64 -1.08 -0.45
N ASP A 175 35.18 -2.19 0.12
CA ASP A 175 34.58 -2.24 1.46
C ASP A 175 35.61 -1.98 2.55
N ILE A 176 36.79 -2.59 2.43
CA ILE A 176 37.90 -2.37 3.36
C ILE A 176 38.42 -0.93 3.26
N LYS A 177 38.43 -0.36 2.04
CA LYS A 177 38.80 1.04 1.82
C LYS A 177 37.80 1.98 2.47
N LEU A 178 36.50 1.71 2.36
CA LEU A 178 35.44 2.48 3.00
C LEU A 178 35.56 2.41 4.53
N LEU A 179 35.69 1.21 5.10
CA LEU A 179 35.87 1.02 6.56
C LEU A 179 37.12 1.69 7.13
N ARG A 180 38.17 1.91 6.31
CA ARG A 180 39.37 2.64 6.75
C ARG A 180 39.12 4.15 6.88
N LYS A 181 38.17 4.69 6.12
CA LYS A 181 37.89 6.14 6.06
C LYS A 181 36.73 6.57 6.97
N VAL A 182 35.92 5.61 7.43
CA VAL A 182 34.80 5.78 8.37
C VAL A 182 35.28 5.75 9.81
#